data_AF-A0A961VXH7-F1
#
_entry.id   AF-A0A961VXH7-F1
#
_cell.length_a   1.000
_cell.length_b   1.000
_cell.length_c   1.000
_cell.angle_alpha   90.00
_cell.angle_beta   90.00
_cell.angle_gamma   90.00
#
_symmetry.space_group_name_H-M   'P 1'
#
loop_
_entity.id
_entity.type
_entity.pdbx_description
1 polymer ?
#
loop_
_entity_poly.entity_id
_entity_poly.type
_entity_poly.pdbx_seq_one_letter_code
_entity_poly.pdbx_strand_id
1 'polypeptide(L)'
;MAPVPAPVPAVQASSGSDAAVSARQEADGAQAAGNDRADNDGKGDAASGDAAEGVAAPDVAAAGVPPIPGQKPNDVPEKEPPVAAKLLFGAVKTPAALASRAVGYYSRGCLSGGKALPIDGAAWQAMRLSRNRNWGHPKLVAMIERLATEAQKEDGWPGLLVGDMSQPRGGPMLTGHASHQIGLDADIWFTPMPSRRLSRRERENLSATSMIDGPLRVDPTAFTPSHVKVVKRAASYPEVERILVHPAIKKALCEAAGQDRAWLGKVRPYFGHYYHFHVRIGCPAGSDNCRKQTAPSGEDGCGKELDQWFVRLTRPPSKPKPKPPGYKPPPPKPPISLADLPTECKVVLGAGDSDVVENQAELVKSSIERSKHIIDISGKLRSRALAR
;
A
#
# COMPACT_ATOMS: atom_id res chain seq x y z
N MET A 1 -44.52 11.19 47.98
CA MET A 1 -45.75 11.34 47.18
C MET A 1 -45.51 12.43 46.15
N ALA A 2 -45.23 12.02 44.91
CA ALA A 2 -45.11 12.87 43.73
C ALA A 2 -45.93 12.19 42.61
N PRO A 3 -46.65 12.93 41.76
CA PRO A 3 -47.67 12.34 40.90
C PRO A 3 -47.07 11.60 39.70
N VAL A 4 -47.67 10.44 39.42
CA VAL A 4 -47.41 9.55 38.29
C VAL A 4 -48.01 10.15 37.01
N PRO A 5 -47.30 10.23 35.87
CA PRO A 5 -47.90 10.58 34.59
C PRO A 5 -48.62 9.37 33.95
N ALA A 6 -49.81 9.65 33.41
CA ALA A 6 -50.73 8.70 32.76
C ALA A 6 -50.22 8.21 31.38
N PRO A 7 -50.68 7.03 30.90
CA PRO A 7 -50.27 6.47 29.61
C PRO A 7 -51.09 7.01 28.42
N VAL A 8 -50.46 7.13 27.25
CA VAL A 8 -51.08 7.51 25.97
C VAL A 8 -50.96 6.31 24.99
N PRO A 9 -51.98 6.02 24.16
CA PRO A 9 -52.27 4.65 23.73
C PRO A 9 -51.53 4.18 22.47
N ALA A 10 -51.49 2.85 22.35
CA ALA A 10 -51.02 2.10 21.20
C ALA A 10 -51.96 2.25 19.98
N VAL A 11 -51.38 2.32 18.79
CA VAL A 11 -52.08 2.15 17.52
C VAL A 11 -51.64 0.82 16.91
N GLN A 12 -52.61 -0.05 16.67
CA GLN A 12 -52.45 -1.34 15.98
C GLN A 12 -52.66 -1.20 14.45
N ALA A 13 -51.79 -1.92 13.74
CA ALA A 13 -51.89 -2.66 12.48
C ALA A 13 -53.07 -2.52 11.48
N SER A 14 -52.69 -2.51 10.19
CA SER A 14 -53.37 -3.18 9.06
C SER A 14 -52.28 -3.53 8.01
N SER A 15 -51.88 -4.78 7.72
CA SER A 15 -52.55 -5.92 7.05
C SER A 15 -52.81 -5.74 5.54
N GLY A 16 -52.11 -6.55 4.73
CA GLY A 16 -52.36 -6.87 3.31
C GLY A 16 -51.07 -7.37 2.64
N SER A 17 -50.72 -8.67 2.54
CA SER A 17 -51.20 -9.74 1.60
C SER A 17 -51.28 -9.25 0.15
N ASP A 18 -50.79 -9.89 -0.92
CA ASP A 18 -50.17 -11.18 -1.22
C ASP A 18 -49.67 -11.06 -2.68
N ALA A 19 -48.56 -11.72 -3.06
CA ALA A 19 -48.38 -12.27 -4.42
C ALA A 19 -47.09 -13.10 -4.50
N ALA A 20 -47.25 -14.40 -4.24
CA ALA A 20 -46.30 -15.42 -4.62
C ALA A 20 -46.40 -15.69 -6.14
N VAL A 21 -45.25 -15.84 -6.79
CA VAL A 21 -45.12 -16.71 -7.97
C VAL A 21 -43.89 -17.58 -7.76
N SER A 22 -44.12 -18.88 -7.86
CA SER A 22 -43.16 -19.95 -7.61
C SER A 22 -42.75 -20.63 -8.92
N ALA A 23 -41.57 -21.26 -8.85
CA ALA A 23 -41.08 -22.39 -9.66
C ALA A 23 -40.43 -22.02 -11.01
N ARG A 24 -39.33 -22.64 -11.48
CA ARG A 24 -38.80 -24.00 -11.24
C ARG A 24 -37.27 -24.06 -11.32
N GLN A 25 -36.74 -25.09 -10.68
CA GLN A 25 -35.39 -25.67 -10.82
C GLN A 25 -35.10 -26.10 -12.27
N GLU A 26 -33.82 -26.03 -12.66
CA GLU A 26 -33.11 -27.19 -13.24
C GLU A 26 -31.60 -27.04 -12.97
N ALA A 27 -30.99 -28.15 -12.55
CA ALA A 27 -29.56 -28.35 -12.39
C ALA A 27 -29.01 -29.00 -13.67
N ASP A 28 -27.78 -28.69 -14.08
CA ASP A 28 -26.62 -29.59 -13.97
C ASP A 28 -25.38 -28.99 -14.70
N GLY A 29 -24.18 -29.46 -14.35
CA GLY A 29 -23.10 -29.62 -15.33
C GLY A 29 -21.90 -28.67 -15.33
N ALA A 30 -20.98 -28.88 -14.38
CA ALA A 30 -19.53 -29.09 -14.57
C ALA A 30 -18.59 -28.02 -15.19
N GLN A 31 -17.53 -27.76 -14.39
CA GLN A 31 -16.09 -27.68 -14.74
C GLN A 31 -15.56 -26.50 -15.59
N ALA A 32 -14.72 -25.66 -14.97
CA ALA A 32 -13.27 -25.62 -15.25
C ALA A 32 -12.53 -24.72 -14.26
N ALA A 33 -11.39 -25.23 -13.77
CA ALA A 33 -10.46 -24.56 -12.88
C ALA A 33 -9.60 -23.54 -13.66
N GLY A 34 -9.38 -22.35 -13.09
CA GLY A 34 -8.47 -21.32 -13.62
C GLY A 34 -7.66 -20.69 -12.49
N ASN A 35 -6.34 -20.68 -12.65
CA ASN A 35 -5.33 -20.16 -11.73
C ASN A 35 -5.22 -18.62 -11.83
N ASP A 36 -5.72 -17.86 -10.85
CA ASP A 36 -5.42 -16.42 -10.79
C ASP A 36 -4.17 -16.14 -9.97
N ARG A 37 -3.04 -16.21 -10.67
CA ARG A 37 -1.81 -15.49 -10.35
C ARG A 37 -1.99 -14.05 -10.82
N ALA A 38 -1.80 -13.11 -9.90
CA ALA A 38 -1.30 -11.75 -10.13
C ALA A 38 -1.72 -11.10 -11.47
N ASP A 39 -2.84 -10.36 -11.45
CA ASP A 39 -3.20 -9.43 -12.50
C ASP A 39 -2.09 -8.40 -12.72
N ASN A 40 -1.39 -8.58 -13.82
CA ASN A 40 -0.55 -7.59 -14.45
C ASN A 40 -0.58 -7.92 -15.93
N ASP A 41 -1.49 -7.31 -16.69
CA ASP A 41 -1.27 -6.96 -18.10
C ASP A 41 -2.38 -6.02 -18.60
N GLY A 42 -1.99 -4.78 -18.86
CA GLY A 42 -2.65 -3.92 -19.83
C GLY A 42 -1.82 -3.98 -21.10
N LYS A 43 -2.23 -4.82 -22.05
CA LYS A 43 -1.82 -4.69 -23.45
C LYS A 43 -2.93 -5.28 -24.32
N GLY A 44 -3.65 -4.39 -25.00
CA GLY A 44 -4.61 -4.75 -26.03
C GLY A 44 -3.87 -5.00 -27.34
N ASP A 45 -4.18 -6.12 -27.98
CA ASP A 45 -3.84 -6.38 -29.37
C ASP A 45 -4.97 -5.86 -30.27
N ALA A 46 -4.60 -5.09 -31.28
CA ALA A 46 -5.43 -4.80 -32.43
C ALA A 46 -4.99 -5.72 -33.59
N ALA A 47 -5.94 -6.42 -34.18
CA ALA A 47 -5.73 -7.28 -35.34
C ALA A 47 -6.00 -6.52 -36.65
N SER A 48 -5.08 -6.75 -37.60
CA SER A 48 -5.25 -6.97 -39.06
C SER A 48 -6.03 -5.97 -39.95
N GLY A 49 -5.39 -5.56 -41.05
CA GLY A 49 -6.05 -5.02 -42.24
C GLY A 49 -5.08 -4.49 -43.32
N ASP A 50 -4.77 -5.39 -44.26
CA ASP A 50 -4.45 -5.23 -45.70
C ASP A 50 -3.29 -4.39 -46.28
N ALA A 51 -2.80 -4.94 -47.40
CA ALA A 51 -1.61 -4.60 -48.19
C ALA A 51 -1.88 -3.60 -49.33
N ALA A 52 -0.83 -2.90 -49.78
CA ALA A 52 -0.65 -2.45 -51.17
C ALA A 52 0.81 -2.05 -51.48
N GLU A 53 1.23 -2.34 -52.71
CA GLU A 53 2.56 -2.32 -53.34
C GLU A 53 3.19 -0.95 -53.70
N GLY A 54 4.51 -0.99 -53.94
CA GLY A 54 5.29 -0.12 -54.86
C GLY A 54 5.92 1.11 -54.21
N VAL A 55 7.16 1.55 -54.47
CA VAL A 55 8.08 1.38 -55.61
C VAL A 55 9.51 1.69 -55.12
N ALA A 56 10.52 1.00 -55.67
CA ALA A 56 11.95 1.21 -55.40
C ALA A 56 12.60 2.21 -56.39
N ALA A 57 13.53 3.06 -55.89
CA ALA A 57 14.71 3.61 -56.58
C ALA A 57 15.47 4.58 -55.63
N PRO A 58 16.75 4.94 -55.90
CA PRO A 58 17.94 4.10 -55.90
C PRO A 58 19.00 4.58 -54.88
N ASP A 59 19.96 3.71 -54.60
CA ASP A 59 21.16 3.97 -53.80
C ASP A 59 22.02 5.10 -54.37
N VAL A 60 22.33 6.10 -53.53
CA VAL A 60 23.48 6.99 -53.69
C VAL A 60 24.46 6.73 -52.57
N ALA A 61 25.54 6.03 -52.93
CA ALA A 61 26.69 5.81 -52.08
C ALA A 61 27.38 7.14 -51.75
N ALA A 62 27.43 7.50 -50.46
CA ALA A 62 28.32 8.53 -49.96
C ALA A 62 29.51 7.85 -49.25
N ALA A 63 30.69 8.15 -49.78
CA ALA A 63 32.02 7.73 -49.39
C ALA A 63 32.22 7.45 -47.89
N GLY A 64 32.70 6.24 -47.60
CA GLY A 64 33.15 5.85 -46.27
C GLY A 64 34.38 6.62 -45.83
N VAL A 65 34.30 7.23 -44.64
CA VAL A 65 35.47 7.62 -43.86
C VAL A 65 36.24 6.35 -43.50
N PRO A 66 37.57 6.25 -43.72
CA PRO A 66 38.31 5.06 -43.36
C PRO A 66 38.29 4.86 -41.83
N PRO A 67 38.12 3.62 -41.34
CA PRO A 67 38.07 3.35 -39.92
C PRO A 67 39.42 3.62 -39.26
N ILE A 68 39.39 4.23 -38.07
CA ILE A 68 40.56 4.40 -37.21
C ILE A 68 41.08 3.00 -36.84
N PRO A 69 42.36 2.68 -37.09
CA PRO A 69 42.91 1.36 -36.75
C PRO A 69 42.89 1.16 -35.23
N GLY A 70 42.10 0.19 -34.74
CA GLY A 70 42.17 -0.28 -33.34
C GLY A 70 40.86 -0.55 -32.61
N GLN A 71 39.69 -0.17 -33.15
CA GLN A 71 38.40 -0.51 -32.51
C GLN A 71 37.89 -1.87 -32.98
N LYS A 72 37.70 -2.80 -32.03
CA LYS A 72 37.00 -4.05 -32.28
C LYS A 72 35.49 -3.75 -32.46
N PRO A 73 34.76 -4.44 -33.35
CA PRO A 73 33.33 -4.16 -33.63
C PRO A 73 32.33 -4.42 -32.47
N ASN A 74 32.78 -4.62 -31.24
CA ASN A 74 31.93 -4.98 -30.10
C ASN A 74 32.05 -4.04 -28.89
N ASP A 75 32.73 -2.90 -29.00
CA ASP A 75 32.79 -1.90 -27.92
C ASP A 75 31.57 -0.96 -27.95
N VAL A 76 30.36 -1.53 -28.01
CA VAL A 76 29.17 -0.79 -27.53
C VAL A 76 29.25 -0.88 -26.01
N PRO A 77 29.37 0.24 -25.26
CA PRO A 77 29.35 0.19 -23.81
C PRO A 77 28.10 -0.56 -23.36
N GLU A 78 28.27 -1.67 -22.67
CA GLU A 78 27.17 -2.41 -22.06
C GLU A 78 26.42 -1.41 -21.18
N LYS A 79 25.19 -1.05 -21.60
CA LYS A 79 24.40 -0.01 -20.96
C LYS A 79 24.24 -0.39 -19.48
N GLU A 80 24.82 0.40 -18.58
CA GLU A 80 24.80 0.08 -17.15
C GLU A 80 23.36 -0.25 -16.70
N PRO A 81 23.17 -1.32 -15.90
CA PRO A 81 21.84 -1.71 -15.48
C PRO A 81 21.15 -0.56 -14.73
N PRO A 82 19.87 -0.27 -15.03
CA PRO A 82 19.21 0.91 -14.49
C PRO A 82 19.15 0.85 -12.96
N VAL A 83 19.41 1.99 -12.32
CA VAL A 83 19.36 2.10 -10.86
C VAL A 83 17.93 1.82 -10.39
N ALA A 84 17.80 0.94 -9.40
CA ALA A 84 16.52 0.61 -8.80
C ALA A 84 15.87 1.86 -8.18
N ALA A 85 14.63 2.17 -8.53
CA ALA A 85 13.92 3.36 -8.05
C ALA A 85 13.84 3.42 -6.52
N LYS A 86 13.78 2.27 -5.83
CA LYS A 86 13.79 2.22 -4.37
C LYS A 86 15.03 2.84 -3.73
N LEU A 87 16.18 2.75 -4.39
CA LEU A 87 17.43 3.36 -3.92
C LEU A 87 17.36 4.89 -4.05
N LEU A 88 16.77 5.38 -5.15
CA LEU A 88 16.60 6.80 -5.42
C LEU A 88 15.63 7.43 -4.41
N PHE A 89 14.41 6.89 -4.29
CA PHE A 89 13.40 7.42 -3.38
C PHE A 89 13.79 7.27 -1.90
N GLY A 90 14.42 6.15 -1.52
CA GLY A 90 14.85 5.90 -0.14
C GLY A 90 16.01 6.79 0.34
N ALA A 91 16.75 7.38 -0.59
CA ALA A 91 17.85 8.26 -0.26
C ALA A 91 17.41 9.72 -0.03
N VAL A 92 16.20 10.12 -0.48
CA VAL A 92 15.63 11.45 -0.24
C VAL A 92 14.97 11.53 1.14
N LYS A 93 15.23 12.62 1.88
CA LYS A 93 14.80 12.77 3.28
C LYS A 93 13.71 13.83 3.50
N THR A 94 13.43 14.66 2.50
CA THR A 94 12.47 15.77 2.56
C THR A 94 11.41 15.65 1.47
N PRO A 95 10.20 16.19 1.69
CA PRO A 95 9.16 16.16 0.68
C PRO A 95 9.56 17.01 -0.52
N ALA A 96 8.94 16.74 -1.68
CA ALA A 96 9.06 17.63 -2.82
C ALA A 96 8.37 18.97 -2.50
N ALA A 97 9.04 20.09 -2.76
CA ALA A 97 8.49 21.45 -2.60
C ALA A 97 7.48 21.78 -3.72
N LEU A 98 6.43 20.98 -3.81
CA LEU A 98 5.39 21.01 -4.83
C LEU A 98 4.01 20.87 -4.16
N ALA A 99 2.94 21.17 -4.90
CA ALA A 99 1.59 20.89 -4.44
C ALA A 99 1.38 19.39 -4.18
N SER A 100 0.63 19.08 -3.12
CA SER A 100 0.36 17.69 -2.74
C SER A 100 -0.46 16.95 -3.79
N ARG A 101 0.10 15.86 -4.32
CA ARG A 101 -0.57 14.98 -5.31
C ARG A 101 -0.13 13.54 -5.15
N ALA A 102 -1.09 12.61 -5.21
CA ALA A 102 -0.82 11.19 -5.39
C ALA A 102 -0.65 10.91 -6.89
N VAL A 103 0.45 10.27 -7.29
CA VAL A 103 0.77 10.06 -8.70
C VAL A 103 1.00 8.58 -8.97
N GLY A 104 0.27 8.02 -9.93
CA GLY A 104 0.36 6.63 -10.34
C GLY A 104 -0.56 5.71 -9.53
N TYR A 105 -0.10 4.48 -9.34
CA TYR A 105 -0.83 3.44 -8.61
C TYR A 105 -0.18 3.18 -7.26
N TYR A 106 -0.93 2.64 -6.30
CA TYR A 106 -0.49 2.42 -4.91
C TYR A 106 0.88 1.72 -4.77
N SER A 107 1.20 0.82 -5.70
CA SER A 107 2.48 0.08 -5.78
C SER A 107 3.35 0.43 -6.99
N ARG A 108 3.04 1.52 -7.68
CA ARG A 108 3.79 1.99 -8.85
C ARG A 108 3.53 3.49 -9.04
N GLY A 109 4.21 4.31 -8.25
CA GLY A 109 3.96 5.75 -8.23
C GLY A 109 4.88 6.53 -7.31
N CYS A 110 4.51 7.77 -7.02
CA CYS A 110 5.20 8.68 -6.11
C CYS A 110 4.22 9.64 -5.42
N LEU A 111 4.73 10.37 -4.42
CA LEU A 111 3.99 11.37 -3.66
C LEU A 111 4.65 12.75 -3.87
N SER A 112 3.92 13.67 -4.50
CA SER A 112 4.30 15.08 -4.57
C SER A 112 3.81 15.80 -3.32
N GLY A 113 4.58 16.77 -2.79
CA GLY A 113 4.13 17.62 -1.67
C GLY A 113 3.70 16.87 -0.41
N GLY A 114 4.38 15.77 -0.06
CA GLY A 114 4.00 14.93 1.07
C GLY A 114 3.94 15.69 2.40
N LYS A 115 2.85 15.50 3.15
CA LYS A 115 2.68 16.03 4.52
C LYS A 115 3.14 14.97 5.52
N ALA A 116 3.99 15.37 6.46
CA ALA A 116 4.33 14.52 7.60
C ALA A 116 3.15 14.42 8.57
N LEU A 117 2.83 13.21 9.02
CA LEU A 117 2.10 13.00 10.26
C LEU A 117 3.03 13.42 11.41
N PRO A 118 2.59 14.32 12.33
CA PRO A 118 3.36 14.62 13.53
C PRO A 118 3.71 13.34 14.27
N ILE A 119 4.97 13.22 14.72
CA ILE A 119 5.43 11.99 15.39
C ILE A 119 4.65 11.71 16.69
N ASP A 120 4.06 12.76 17.27
CA ASP A 120 3.20 12.73 18.43
C ASP A 120 1.90 13.47 18.12
N GLY A 121 0.78 12.93 18.61
CA GLY A 121 -0.49 13.63 18.64
C GLY A 121 -1.28 13.35 19.89
N ALA A 122 -2.51 13.87 19.93
CA ALA A 122 -3.39 13.73 21.09
C ALA A 122 -3.74 12.26 21.39
N ALA A 123 -3.91 11.45 20.34
CA ALA A 123 -4.34 10.06 20.45
C ALA A 123 -3.52 9.10 19.57
N TRP A 124 -2.32 9.49 19.13
CA TRP A 124 -1.44 8.63 18.33
C TRP A 124 0.04 8.86 18.60
N GLN A 125 0.85 7.86 18.24
CA GLN A 125 2.30 7.92 18.19
C GLN A 125 2.82 7.22 16.93
N ALA A 126 3.67 7.91 16.17
CA ALA A 126 4.34 7.30 15.01
C ALA A 126 5.50 6.39 15.45
N MET A 127 5.61 5.23 14.81
CA MET A 127 6.57 4.17 15.12
C MET A 127 7.70 4.11 14.09
N ARG A 128 8.81 3.45 14.45
CA ARG A 128 9.95 3.24 13.53
C ARG A 128 10.43 4.54 12.85
N LEU A 129 10.58 5.61 13.65
CA LEU A 129 10.90 6.96 13.17
C LEU A 129 12.19 7.01 12.35
N SER A 130 13.15 6.14 12.65
CA SER A 130 14.40 5.98 11.89
C SER A 130 14.19 5.70 10.39
N ARG A 131 13.05 5.11 10.02
CA ARG A 131 12.72 4.79 8.62
C ARG A 131 12.30 6.02 7.80
N ASN A 132 11.92 7.13 8.45
CA ASN A 132 11.38 8.33 7.81
C ASN A 132 10.18 8.03 6.89
N ARG A 133 9.21 7.25 7.41
CA ARG A 133 8.03 6.77 6.66
C ARG A 133 6.70 7.27 7.22
N ASN A 134 6.68 8.43 7.88
CA ASN A 134 5.47 9.05 8.41
C ASN A 134 4.93 10.15 7.48
N TRP A 135 5.01 9.96 6.16
CA TRP A 135 4.57 10.94 5.16
C TRP A 135 3.37 10.43 4.39
N GLY A 136 2.47 11.33 3.99
CA GLY A 136 1.31 10.98 3.18
C GLY A 136 0.68 12.18 2.50
N HIS A 137 -0.36 11.91 1.73
CA HIS A 137 -1.25 12.96 1.25
C HIS A 137 -1.95 13.61 2.46
N PRO A 138 -2.21 14.93 2.48
CA PRO A 138 -2.89 15.61 3.58
C PRO A 138 -4.23 14.98 3.98
N LYS A 139 -4.95 14.38 3.02
CA LYS A 139 -6.19 13.63 3.29
C LYS A 139 -5.96 12.35 4.10
N LEU A 140 -4.87 11.62 3.85
CA LEU A 140 -4.49 10.46 4.65
C LEU A 140 -4.10 10.89 6.07
N VAL A 141 -3.26 11.93 6.19
CA VAL A 141 -2.85 12.48 7.50
C VAL A 141 -4.05 12.87 8.33
N ALA A 142 -4.98 13.66 7.75
CA ALA A 142 -6.20 14.09 8.43
C ALA A 142 -7.09 12.91 8.85
N MET A 143 -7.21 11.88 8.00
CA MET A 143 -7.98 10.69 8.31
C MET A 143 -7.37 9.91 9.50
N ILE A 144 -6.05 9.78 9.57
CA ILE A 144 -5.36 9.12 10.69
C ILE A 144 -5.55 9.92 11.99
N GLU A 145 -5.39 11.23 11.95
CA GLU A 145 -5.60 12.12 13.11
C GLU A 145 -7.05 12.00 13.64
N ARG A 146 -8.02 11.94 12.72
CA ARG A 146 -9.44 11.72 13.03
C ARG A 146 -9.68 10.32 13.61
N LEU A 147 -9.20 9.26 12.96
CA LEU A 147 -9.32 7.88 13.42
C LEU A 147 -8.80 7.72 14.85
N ALA A 148 -7.62 8.30 15.12
CA ALA A 148 -7.01 8.24 16.44
C ALA A 148 -7.89 8.86 17.52
N THR A 149 -8.41 10.06 17.25
CA THR A 149 -9.19 10.82 18.20
C THR A 149 -10.57 10.19 18.42
N GLU A 150 -11.25 9.78 17.35
CA GLU A 150 -12.58 9.18 17.44
C GLU A 150 -12.53 7.77 18.04
N ALA A 151 -11.58 6.93 17.65
CA ALA A 151 -11.46 5.58 18.23
C ALA A 151 -11.20 5.64 19.74
N GLN A 152 -10.42 6.63 20.20
CA GLN A 152 -10.20 6.86 21.62
C GLN A 152 -11.44 7.33 22.36
N LYS A 153 -12.18 8.29 21.79
CA LYS A 153 -13.34 8.87 22.45
C LYS A 153 -14.58 7.98 22.41
N GLU A 154 -14.79 7.26 21.31
CA GLU A 154 -16.07 6.61 21.01
C GLU A 154 -15.98 5.08 21.06
N ASP A 155 -14.81 4.49 20.80
CA ASP A 155 -14.68 3.04 20.67
C ASP A 155 -13.94 2.38 21.85
N GLY A 156 -13.40 3.19 22.77
CA GLY A 156 -12.57 2.74 23.88
C GLY A 156 -11.18 2.27 23.47
N TRP A 157 -10.69 2.69 22.30
CA TRP A 157 -9.35 2.35 21.81
C TRP A 157 -8.30 3.31 22.39
N PRO A 158 -7.27 2.87 23.13
CA PRO A 158 -6.36 3.77 23.85
C PRO A 158 -5.65 4.84 23.00
N GLY A 159 -5.49 4.59 21.70
CA GLY A 159 -4.87 5.47 20.71
C GLY A 159 -4.10 4.65 19.67
N LEU A 160 -3.65 5.28 18.59
CA LEU A 160 -2.98 4.58 17.48
C LEU A 160 -1.46 4.54 17.66
N LEU A 161 -0.88 3.36 17.47
CA LEU A 161 0.52 3.25 17.08
C LEU A 161 0.56 3.16 15.54
N VAL A 162 1.05 4.22 14.90
CA VAL A 162 1.07 4.34 13.44
C VAL A 162 2.41 3.83 12.91
N GLY A 163 2.37 2.79 12.07
CA GLY A 163 3.52 2.17 11.43
C GLY A 163 3.99 2.92 10.18
N ASP A 164 4.30 2.18 9.11
CA ASP A 164 4.76 2.75 7.86
C ASP A 164 3.57 3.45 7.14
N MET A 165 3.75 4.71 6.78
CA MET A 165 3.02 5.42 5.72
C MET A 165 3.93 5.45 4.48
N SER A 166 4.05 6.57 3.75
CA SER A 166 5.00 6.74 2.66
C SER A 166 6.34 7.35 3.10
N GLN A 167 7.36 7.19 2.25
CA GLN A 167 8.58 8.02 2.28
C GLN A 167 8.23 9.48 1.92
N PRO A 168 9.11 10.48 2.15
CA PRO A 168 8.80 11.90 1.92
C PRO A 168 8.28 12.24 0.52
N ARG A 169 8.77 11.50 -0.48
CA ARG A 169 8.36 11.62 -1.88
C ARG A 169 7.67 10.37 -2.42
N GLY A 170 7.24 9.49 -1.52
CA GLY A 170 6.63 8.21 -1.88
C GLY A 170 7.62 7.25 -2.53
N GLY A 171 7.20 6.62 -3.63
CA GLY A 171 8.04 5.72 -4.42
C GLY A 171 8.27 4.35 -3.77
N PRO A 172 8.86 3.40 -4.52
CA PRO A 172 9.21 2.10 -4.00
C PRO A 172 10.11 2.20 -2.76
N MET A 173 9.82 1.40 -1.74
CA MET A 173 10.57 1.40 -0.48
C MET A 173 11.79 0.49 -0.55
N LEU A 174 12.83 0.82 0.23
CA LEU A 174 14.01 -0.02 0.40
C LEU A 174 13.68 -1.43 0.93
N THR A 175 12.66 -1.50 1.80
CA THR A 175 12.23 -2.70 2.54
C THR A 175 10.75 -2.64 2.85
N GLY A 176 10.13 -3.80 3.08
CA GLY A 176 8.74 -3.89 3.54
C GLY A 176 7.74 -3.94 2.40
N HIS A 177 6.83 -2.97 2.36
CA HIS A 177 5.59 -3.03 1.59
C HIS A 177 5.83 -2.80 0.10
N ALA A 178 5.08 -3.51 -0.75
CA ALA A 178 5.06 -3.26 -2.19
C ALA A 178 4.28 -1.98 -2.55
N SER A 179 3.31 -1.59 -1.70
CA SER A 179 2.51 -0.36 -1.85
C SER A 179 3.09 0.81 -1.03
N HIS A 180 2.25 1.73 -0.52
CA HIS A 180 2.69 2.95 0.19
C HIS A 180 3.52 3.90 -0.66
N GLN A 181 3.40 3.84 -1.98
CA GLN A 181 4.22 4.66 -2.87
C GLN A 181 3.64 6.05 -3.14
N ILE A 182 2.32 6.24 -2.93
CA ILE A 182 1.62 7.45 -3.39
C ILE A 182 0.98 8.27 -2.26
N GLY A 183 1.30 7.97 -1.00
CA GLY A 183 0.81 8.72 0.16
C GLY A 183 -0.63 8.44 0.57
N LEU A 184 -1.20 7.30 0.17
CA LEU A 184 -2.60 6.94 0.42
C LEU A 184 -2.76 5.65 1.25
N ASP A 185 -1.65 5.12 1.78
CA ASP A 185 -1.60 3.91 2.59
C ASP A 185 -0.96 4.20 3.95
N ALA A 186 -1.47 3.56 5.01
CA ALA A 186 -0.85 3.57 6.33
C ALA A 186 -1.10 2.26 7.08
N ASP A 187 -0.07 1.77 7.76
CA ASP A 187 -0.21 0.65 8.70
C ASP A 187 -0.56 1.17 10.08
N ILE A 188 -1.60 0.60 10.69
CA ILE A 188 -1.99 0.89 12.07
C ILE A 188 -1.83 -0.40 12.87
N TRP A 189 -1.00 -0.37 13.91
CA TRP A 189 -0.75 -1.55 14.73
C TRP A 189 -2.01 -1.95 15.50
N PHE A 190 -2.22 -3.25 15.65
CA PHE A 190 -3.21 -3.79 16.57
C PHE A 190 -2.75 -3.69 18.03
N THR A 191 -1.46 -3.44 18.30
CA THR A 191 -1.00 -3.11 19.66
C THR A 191 -1.58 -1.76 20.09
N PRO A 192 -2.36 -1.69 21.18
CA PRO A 192 -2.88 -0.43 21.69
C PRO A 192 -1.76 0.53 22.10
N MET A 193 -1.96 1.82 21.86
CA MET A 193 -1.04 2.84 22.35
C MET A 193 -1.04 2.88 23.89
N PRO A 194 0.12 2.93 24.56
CA PRO A 194 0.17 3.07 26.01
C PRO A 194 -0.30 4.46 26.45
N SER A 195 -0.73 4.60 27.72
CA SER A 195 -1.15 5.87 28.34
C SER A 195 -0.04 6.90 28.55
N ARG A 196 1.16 6.63 28.01
CA ARG A 196 2.33 7.51 28.09
C ARG A 196 2.98 7.66 26.72
N ARG A 197 3.77 8.71 26.57
CA ARG A 197 4.65 8.85 25.40
C ARG A 197 5.76 7.79 25.45
N LEU A 198 5.91 7.05 24.36
CA LEU A 198 7.04 6.18 24.08
C LEU A 198 8.25 7.03 23.70
N SER A 199 9.40 6.75 24.30
CA SER A 199 10.68 7.31 23.89
C SER A 199 11.03 6.89 22.46
N ARG A 200 11.97 7.61 21.84
CA ARG A 200 12.47 7.27 20.50
C ARG A 200 12.98 5.84 20.42
N ARG A 201 13.72 5.37 21.43
CA ARG A 201 14.26 4.00 21.49
C ARG A 201 13.15 2.95 21.57
N GLU A 202 12.13 3.20 22.39
CA GLU A 202 10.98 2.28 22.49
C GLU A 202 10.23 2.18 21.16
N ARG A 203 10.06 3.28 20.42
CA ARG A 203 9.39 3.26 19.10
C ARG A 203 10.15 2.47 18.04
N GLU A 204 11.47 2.31 18.18
CA GLU A 204 12.29 1.46 17.31
C GLU A 204 12.22 -0.01 17.72
N ASN A 205 12.18 -0.29 19.02
CA ASN A 205 12.40 -1.64 19.56
C ASN A 205 11.13 -2.37 20.00
N LEU A 206 10.04 -1.66 20.27
CA LEU A 206 8.76 -2.28 20.65
C LEU A 206 8.29 -3.20 19.53
N SER A 207 7.95 -4.45 19.85
CA SER A 207 7.35 -5.38 18.90
C SER A 207 5.84 -5.20 18.86
N ALA A 208 5.26 -5.28 17.67
CA ALA A 208 3.82 -5.36 17.53
C ALA A 208 3.32 -6.74 17.98
N THR A 209 2.15 -6.80 18.60
CA THR A 209 1.52 -8.01 19.12
C THR A 209 0.84 -8.75 17.98
N SER A 210 1.11 -10.05 17.83
CA SER A 210 0.34 -10.90 16.92
C SER A 210 -1.07 -11.11 17.46
N MET A 211 -2.06 -10.97 16.59
CA MET A 211 -3.47 -11.24 16.89
C MET A 211 -3.87 -12.68 16.58
N ILE A 212 -2.94 -13.53 16.13
CA ILE A 212 -3.20 -14.92 15.74
C ILE A 212 -2.31 -15.88 16.53
N ASP A 213 -2.86 -17.05 16.86
CA ASP A 213 -2.16 -18.21 17.44
C ASP A 213 -2.04 -19.38 16.44
N GLY A 214 -2.57 -19.20 15.23
CA GLY A 214 -2.49 -20.14 14.12
C GLY A 214 -3.00 -19.53 12.81
N PRO A 215 -2.82 -20.22 11.66
CA PRO A 215 -3.16 -19.65 10.35
C PRO A 215 -4.66 -19.41 10.14
N LEU A 216 -5.53 -20.04 10.94
CA LEU A 216 -6.98 -20.03 10.74
C LEU A 216 -7.77 -19.32 11.86
N ARG A 217 -7.11 -18.86 12.92
CA ARG A 217 -7.76 -18.34 14.13
C ARG A 217 -6.97 -17.21 14.77
N VAL A 218 -7.71 -16.31 15.41
CA VAL A 218 -7.15 -15.27 16.26
C VAL A 218 -6.78 -15.85 17.63
N ASP A 219 -5.79 -15.26 18.29
CA ASP A 219 -5.52 -15.50 19.70
C ASP A 219 -6.59 -14.75 20.54
N PRO A 220 -7.48 -15.45 21.26
CA PRO A 220 -8.55 -14.81 22.02
C PRO A 220 -8.04 -14.00 23.23
N THR A 221 -6.79 -14.20 23.65
CA THR A 221 -6.16 -13.40 24.72
C THR A 221 -5.61 -12.07 24.20
N ALA A 222 -5.32 -11.97 22.90
CA ALA A 222 -4.82 -10.77 22.24
C ALA A 222 -5.92 -9.99 21.52
N PHE A 223 -6.76 -10.67 20.74
CA PHE A 223 -7.80 -10.05 19.91
C PHE A 223 -9.09 -9.83 20.70
N THR A 224 -9.40 -8.57 20.99
CA THR A 224 -10.53 -8.16 21.84
C THR A 224 -11.61 -7.40 21.07
N PRO A 225 -12.83 -7.22 21.64
CA PRO A 225 -13.88 -6.43 21.00
C PRO A 225 -13.47 -4.99 20.60
N SER A 226 -12.51 -4.39 21.30
CA SER A 226 -11.99 -3.07 20.95
C SER A 226 -11.28 -3.05 19.58
N HIS A 227 -10.64 -4.15 19.18
CA HIS A 227 -10.03 -4.31 17.87
C HIS A 227 -11.08 -4.33 16.75
N VAL A 228 -12.22 -4.97 17.01
CA VAL A 228 -13.36 -4.97 16.08
C VAL A 228 -13.85 -3.54 15.85
N LYS A 229 -14.00 -2.76 16.93
CA LYS A 229 -14.51 -1.39 16.86
C LYS A 229 -13.57 -0.45 16.09
N VAL A 230 -12.26 -0.46 16.37
CA VAL A 230 -11.32 0.42 15.67
C VAL A 230 -11.22 0.10 14.17
N VAL A 231 -11.27 -1.18 13.78
CA VAL A 231 -11.30 -1.58 12.36
C VAL A 231 -12.62 -1.15 11.72
N LYS A 232 -13.76 -1.34 12.41
CA LYS A 232 -15.07 -0.90 11.93
C LYS A 232 -15.11 0.62 11.73
N ARG A 233 -14.55 1.41 12.65
CA ARG A 233 -14.46 2.87 12.52
C ARG A 233 -13.59 3.29 11.35
N ALA A 234 -12.43 2.68 11.17
CA ALA A 234 -11.61 2.97 10.00
C ALA A 234 -12.36 2.63 8.70
N ALA A 235 -13.10 1.53 8.65
CA ALA A 235 -13.85 1.11 7.47
C ALA A 235 -15.08 2.00 7.18
N SER A 236 -15.67 2.62 8.19
CA SER A 236 -16.87 3.45 8.02
C SER A 236 -16.57 4.78 7.32
N TYR A 237 -15.31 5.21 7.28
CA TYR A 237 -14.92 6.44 6.62
C TYR A 237 -15.11 6.37 5.09
N PRO A 238 -15.78 7.36 4.47
CA PRO A 238 -16.08 7.34 3.04
C PRO A 238 -14.84 7.35 2.17
N GLU A 239 -13.75 7.99 2.62
CA GLU A 239 -12.48 8.02 1.90
C GLU A 239 -11.71 6.70 1.94
N VAL A 240 -12.00 5.79 2.88
CA VAL A 240 -11.34 4.48 2.99
C VAL A 240 -11.93 3.52 1.96
N GLU A 241 -11.08 3.02 1.07
CA GLU A 241 -11.46 2.05 0.04
C GLU A 241 -11.20 0.60 0.48
N ARG A 242 -10.11 0.37 1.25
CA ARG A 242 -9.74 -0.96 1.73
C ARG A 242 -9.07 -0.93 3.09
N ILE A 243 -9.31 -1.98 3.86
CA ILE A 243 -8.52 -2.34 5.04
C ILE A 243 -7.99 -3.75 4.83
N LEU A 244 -6.68 -3.95 4.79
CA LEU A 244 -6.10 -5.29 4.67
C LEU A 244 -5.78 -5.85 6.05
N VAL A 245 -6.26 -7.07 6.31
CA VAL A 245 -6.04 -7.81 7.56
C VAL A 245 -5.73 -9.27 7.24
N HIS A 246 -5.12 -9.99 8.19
CA HIS A 246 -4.96 -11.43 8.06
C HIS A 246 -6.33 -12.15 7.90
N PRO A 247 -6.46 -13.24 7.12
CA PRO A 247 -7.73 -13.96 6.96
C PRO A 247 -8.37 -14.42 8.28
N ALA A 248 -7.58 -14.86 9.26
CA ALA A 248 -8.10 -15.21 10.59
C ALA A 248 -8.76 -14.02 11.31
N ILE A 249 -8.19 -12.81 11.16
CA ILE A 249 -8.78 -11.58 11.71
C ILE A 249 -10.06 -11.24 10.96
N LYS A 250 -10.07 -11.35 9.62
CA LYS A 250 -11.28 -11.17 8.82
C LYS A 250 -12.41 -12.09 9.30
N LYS A 251 -12.13 -13.37 9.57
CA LYS A 251 -13.09 -14.32 10.16
C LYS A 251 -13.65 -13.84 11.50
N ALA A 252 -12.77 -13.45 12.42
CA ALA A 252 -13.19 -12.94 13.73
C ALA A 252 -14.06 -11.67 13.62
N LEU A 253 -13.73 -10.76 12.68
CA LEU A 253 -14.56 -9.58 12.38
C LEU A 253 -15.93 -9.97 11.81
N CYS A 254 -15.98 -10.96 10.92
CA CYS A 254 -17.24 -11.49 10.36
C CYS A 254 -18.14 -12.09 11.44
N GLU A 255 -17.58 -12.81 12.41
CA GLU A 255 -18.30 -13.42 13.53
C GLU A 255 -18.81 -12.35 14.52
N ALA A 256 -18.04 -11.27 14.72
CA ALA A 256 -18.37 -10.21 15.67
C ALA A 256 -19.29 -9.11 15.12
N ALA A 257 -19.48 -9.00 13.80
CA ALA A 257 -20.13 -7.82 13.19
C ALA A 257 -21.63 -7.68 13.49
N GLY A 258 -22.33 -8.75 13.87
CA GLY A 258 -23.78 -8.74 14.05
C GLY A 258 -24.51 -8.38 12.75
N GLN A 259 -25.54 -7.53 12.84
CA GLN A 259 -26.40 -7.14 11.70
C GLN A 259 -25.82 -6.02 10.83
N ASP A 260 -25.03 -5.11 11.41
CA ASP A 260 -24.37 -4.04 10.65
C ASP A 260 -23.05 -4.56 10.06
N ARG A 261 -23.12 -5.00 8.80
CA ARG A 261 -22.05 -5.72 8.11
C ARG A 261 -21.47 -4.99 6.90
N ALA A 262 -22.05 -3.87 6.46
CA ALA A 262 -21.66 -3.21 5.20
C ALA A 262 -20.17 -2.80 5.20
N TRP A 263 -19.64 -2.37 6.36
CA TRP A 263 -18.24 -2.01 6.54
C TRP A 263 -17.26 -3.17 6.25
N LEU A 264 -17.70 -4.42 6.40
CA LEU A 264 -16.86 -5.59 6.13
C LEU A 264 -16.48 -5.67 4.64
N GLY A 265 -17.28 -5.12 3.72
CA GLY A 265 -16.94 -5.15 2.29
C GLY A 265 -15.64 -4.43 1.95
N LYS A 266 -15.20 -3.48 2.78
CA LYS A 266 -13.89 -2.82 2.66
C LYS A 266 -12.76 -3.60 3.33
N VAL A 267 -13.06 -4.50 4.25
CA VAL A 267 -12.05 -5.30 4.97
C VAL A 267 -11.68 -6.51 4.12
N ARG A 268 -10.46 -6.55 3.61
CA ARG A 268 -9.97 -7.55 2.66
C ARG A 268 -8.91 -8.45 3.29
N PRO A 269 -9.07 -9.78 3.22
CA PRO A 269 -8.03 -10.71 3.64
C PRO A 269 -6.74 -10.54 2.81
N TYR A 270 -5.57 -10.59 3.47
CA TYR A 270 -4.26 -10.57 2.84
C TYR A 270 -3.21 -11.29 3.70
N PHE A 271 -2.17 -11.85 3.08
CA PHE A 271 -1.06 -12.50 3.81
C PHE A 271 -0.36 -11.52 4.76
N GLY A 272 0.19 -12.01 5.88
CA GLY A 272 0.75 -11.13 6.90
C GLY A 272 -0.35 -10.41 7.67
N HIS A 273 -0.24 -9.10 7.90
CA HIS A 273 -1.30 -8.25 8.50
C HIS A 273 -1.95 -8.83 9.77
N TYR A 274 -1.17 -9.57 10.56
CA TYR A 274 -1.62 -10.20 11.81
C TYR A 274 -1.28 -9.38 13.05
N TYR A 275 -0.49 -8.31 12.91
CA TYR A 275 -0.13 -7.38 14.00
C TYR A 275 -0.42 -5.90 13.68
N HIS A 276 -0.91 -5.63 12.46
CA HIS A 276 -1.38 -4.34 12.00
C HIS A 276 -2.50 -4.55 11.00
N PHE A 277 -3.36 -3.56 10.83
CA PHE A 277 -4.19 -3.44 9.65
C PHE A 277 -3.62 -2.36 8.72
N HIS A 278 -3.62 -2.65 7.43
CA HIS A 278 -3.24 -1.70 6.39
C HIS A 278 -4.49 -0.93 5.98
N VAL A 279 -4.50 0.38 6.12
CA VAL A 279 -5.59 1.24 5.64
C VAL A 279 -5.20 1.86 4.30
N ARG A 280 -6.15 1.89 3.36
CA ARG A 280 -6.00 2.54 2.05
C ARG A 280 -7.14 3.51 1.81
N ILE A 281 -6.81 4.77 1.51
CA ILE A 281 -7.78 5.75 1.04
C ILE A 281 -7.80 5.86 -0.48
N GLY A 282 -8.92 6.29 -1.04
CA GLY A 282 -9.07 6.52 -2.47
C GLY A 282 -8.29 7.72 -3.00
N CYS A 283 -8.21 7.80 -4.32
CA CYS A 283 -7.56 8.92 -5.02
C CYS A 283 -8.23 10.27 -4.66
N PRO A 284 -7.51 11.21 -4.04
CA PRO A 284 -8.04 12.52 -3.69
C PRO A 284 -8.36 13.37 -4.92
N ALA A 285 -9.33 14.28 -4.79
CA ALA A 285 -9.54 15.33 -5.79
C ALA A 285 -8.25 16.15 -6.03
N GLY A 286 -7.99 16.54 -7.27
CA GLY A 286 -6.78 17.25 -7.69
C GLY A 286 -5.53 16.36 -7.87
N SER A 287 -5.67 15.03 -7.71
CA SER A 287 -4.63 14.05 -8.06
C SER A 287 -5.01 13.32 -9.35
N ASP A 288 -5.02 14.04 -10.48
CA ASP A 288 -5.56 13.54 -11.76
C ASP A 288 -4.84 12.29 -12.30
N ASN A 289 -3.55 12.14 -12.00
CA ASN A 289 -2.75 10.97 -12.39
C ASN A 289 -2.74 9.86 -11.33
N CYS A 290 -3.61 9.93 -10.31
CA CYS A 290 -3.83 8.85 -9.37
C CYS A 290 -4.75 7.78 -9.98
N ARG A 291 -4.28 6.54 -10.02
CA ARG A 291 -5.02 5.40 -10.55
C ARG A 291 -5.74 4.65 -9.44
N LYS A 292 -7.07 4.60 -9.55
CA LYS A 292 -7.93 3.85 -8.63
C LYS A 292 -7.74 2.34 -8.77
N GLN A 293 -8.09 1.61 -7.72
CA GLN A 293 -8.30 0.16 -7.80
C GLN A 293 -9.74 -0.13 -8.21
N THR A 294 -9.99 -1.32 -8.77
CA THR A 294 -11.35 -1.87 -8.87
C THR A 294 -12.01 -1.81 -7.49
N ALA A 295 -13.27 -1.39 -7.41
CA ALA A 295 -13.98 -1.39 -6.14
C ALA A 295 -14.16 -2.83 -5.61
N PRO A 296 -14.15 -3.07 -4.29
CA PRO A 296 -14.69 -4.32 -3.74
C PRO A 296 -16.13 -4.54 -4.23
N SER A 297 -16.57 -5.80 -4.32
CA SER A 297 -17.92 -6.16 -4.81
C SER A 297 -19.07 -5.60 -3.97
N GLY A 298 -18.80 -5.10 -2.77
CA GLY A 298 -19.79 -4.64 -1.80
C GLY A 298 -20.32 -5.75 -0.89
N GLU A 299 -20.08 -7.01 -1.24
CA GLU A 299 -20.33 -8.16 -0.35
C GLU A 299 -19.42 -8.10 0.88
N ASP A 300 -19.88 -8.66 2.00
CA ASP A 300 -19.12 -8.64 3.25
C ASP A 300 -17.83 -9.49 3.19
N GLY A 301 -17.69 -10.37 2.19
CA GLY A 301 -16.52 -11.20 1.95
C GLY A 301 -16.30 -12.28 3.02
N CYS A 302 -17.35 -12.69 3.75
CA CYS A 302 -17.25 -13.62 4.87
C CYS A 302 -17.48 -15.10 4.51
N GLY A 303 -17.96 -15.39 3.29
CA GLY A 303 -18.21 -16.74 2.80
C GLY A 303 -17.08 -17.27 1.90
N LYS A 304 -17.45 -17.64 0.65
CA LYS A 304 -16.56 -18.33 -0.32
C LYS A 304 -15.18 -17.71 -0.47
N GLU A 305 -15.10 -16.38 -0.48
CA GLU A 305 -13.82 -15.69 -0.61
C GLU A 305 -12.87 -16.01 0.54
N LEU A 306 -13.38 -15.98 1.78
CA LEU A 306 -12.60 -16.26 2.98
C LEU A 306 -12.21 -17.75 3.06
N ASP A 307 -13.09 -18.65 2.64
CA ASP A 307 -12.79 -20.08 2.53
C ASP A 307 -11.63 -20.34 1.56
N GLN A 308 -11.63 -19.68 0.41
CA GLN A 308 -10.51 -19.76 -0.55
C GLN A 308 -9.20 -19.25 0.05
N TRP A 309 -9.24 -18.22 0.90
CA TRP A 309 -8.06 -17.76 1.62
C TRP A 309 -7.52 -18.81 2.60
N PHE A 310 -8.39 -19.52 3.31
CA PHE A 310 -7.96 -20.59 4.20
C PHE A 310 -7.37 -21.78 3.45
N VAL A 311 -7.92 -22.16 2.30
CA VAL A 311 -7.31 -23.14 1.40
C VAL A 311 -5.91 -22.69 0.97
N ARG A 312 -5.73 -21.41 0.61
CA ARG A 312 -4.40 -20.88 0.24
C ARG A 312 -3.41 -20.90 1.40
N LEU A 313 -3.85 -20.61 2.63
CA LEU A 313 -3.01 -20.56 3.82
C LEU A 313 -2.56 -21.94 4.31
N THR A 314 -3.39 -22.97 4.12
CA THR A 314 -3.10 -24.34 4.57
C THR A 314 -2.57 -25.24 3.46
N ARG A 315 -2.52 -24.74 2.21
CA ARG A 315 -1.99 -25.51 1.09
C ARG A 315 -0.54 -25.91 1.38
N PRO A 316 -0.23 -27.21 1.43
CA PRO A 316 1.13 -27.66 1.66
C PRO A 316 2.05 -27.16 0.54
N PRO A 317 3.33 -26.88 0.84
CA PRO A 317 4.28 -26.46 -0.18
C PRO A 317 4.37 -27.52 -1.26
N SER A 318 4.36 -27.09 -2.52
CA SER A 318 4.52 -28.00 -3.65
C SER A 318 5.88 -28.68 -3.57
N LYS A 319 5.93 -30.00 -3.74
CA LYS A 319 7.23 -30.69 -3.87
C LYS A 319 7.96 -30.11 -5.10
N PRO A 320 9.23 -29.70 -4.97
CA PRO A 320 9.98 -29.20 -6.11
C PRO A 320 10.04 -30.29 -7.18
N LYS A 321 9.62 -29.98 -8.41
CA LYS A 321 9.79 -30.88 -9.54
C LYS A 321 11.29 -31.10 -9.80
N PRO A 322 11.72 -32.31 -10.16
CA PRO A 322 13.10 -32.55 -10.59
C PRO A 322 13.45 -31.58 -11.72
N LYS A 323 14.57 -30.87 -11.57
CA LYS A 323 15.07 -29.98 -12.63
C LYS A 323 15.67 -30.86 -13.73
N PRO A 324 15.35 -30.62 -15.02
CA PRO A 324 15.96 -31.37 -16.11
C PRO A 324 17.49 -31.17 -16.12
N PRO A 325 18.27 -32.15 -16.63
CA PRO A 325 19.71 -31.97 -16.84
C PRO A 325 19.99 -30.67 -17.63
N GLY A 326 20.92 -29.85 -17.13
CA GLY A 326 21.26 -28.58 -17.76
C GLY A 326 20.33 -27.39 -17.46
N TYR A 327 19.36 -27.54 -16.54
CA TYR A 327 18.49 -26.43 -16.14
C TYR A 327 19.30 -25.24 -15.61
N LYS A 328 19.18 -24.09 -16.29
CA LYS A 328 19.60 -22.79 -15.79
C LYS A 328 18.37 -22.03 -15.27
N PRO A 329 18.36 -21.58 -14.01
CA PRO A 329 17.25 -20.77 -13.52
C PRO A 329 17.12 -19.49 -14.36
N PRO A 330 15.90 -19.02 -14.65
CA PRO A 330 15.73 -17.74 -15.29
C PRO A 330 16.38 -16.64 -14.43
N PRO A 331 16.94 -15.59 -15.05
CA PRO A 331 17.49 -14.47 -14.30
C PRO A 331 16.40 -13.86 -13.41
N PRO A 332 16.78 -13.27 -12.25
CA PRO A 332 15.82 -12.59 -11.40
C PRO A 332 15.13 -11.46 -12.17
N LYS A 333 13.86 -11.21 -11.87
CA LYS A 333 13.15 -10.06 -12.44
C LYS A 333 13.91 -8.78 -12.08
N PRO A 334 14.12 -7.86 -13.04
CA PRO A 334 14.80 -6.61 -12.75
C PRO A 334 13.99 -5.80 -11.72
N PRO A 335 14.66 -5.01 -10.88
CA PRO A 335 13.97 -4.11 -9.97
C PRO A 335 13.20 -3.03 -10.76
N ILE A 336 12.14 -2.49 -10.14
CA ILE A 336 11.43 -1.32 -10.69
C ILE A 336 12.45 -0.18 -10.85
N SER A 337 12.65 0.26 -12.08
CA SER A 337 13.48 1.41 -12.41
C SER A 337 12.65 2.70 -12.39
N LEU A 338 13.30 3.86 -12.47
CA LEU A 338 12.58 5.14 -12.59
C LEU A 338 11.81 5.26 -13.92
N ALA A 339 12.20 4.51 -14.95
CA ALA A 339 11.48 4.47 -16.23
C ALA A 339 10.17 3.65 -16.16
N ASP A 340 10.04 2.78 -15.15
CA ASP A 340 8.84 1.96 -14.92
C ASP A 340 7.75 2.69 -14.12
N LEU A 341 8.03 3.91 -13.67
CA LEU A 341 7.15 4.78 -12.89
C LEU A 341 6.53 5.88 -13.78
N PRO A 342 5.42 6.51 -13.36
CA PRO A 342 4.88 7.69 -14.05
C PRO A 342 5.96 8.76 -14.27
N THR A 343 5.94 9.43 -15.43
CA THR A 343 6.97 10.40 -15.83
C THR A 343 7.16 11.52 -14.80
N GLU A 344 6.08 11.96 -14.16
CA GLU A 344 6.09 13.00 -13.13
C GLU A 344 6.90 12.59 -11.90
N CYS A 345 7.11 11.29 -11.67
CA CYS A 345 7.92 10.82 -10.56
C CYS A 345 9.39 11.20 -10.70
N LYS A 346 9.88 11.45 -11.93
CA LYS A 346 11.19 12.07 -12.15
C LYS A 346 11.23 13.50 -11.61
N VAL A 347 10.21 14.30 -11.93
CA VAL A 347 10.07 15.69 -11.45
C VAL A 347 9.93 15.74 -9.93
N VAL A 348 9.09 14.87 -9.36
CA VAL A 348 8.94 14.76 -7.90
C VAL A 348 10.27 14.42 -7.24
N LEU A 349 11.03 13.48 -7.80
CA LEU A 349 12.31 13.08 -7.26
C LEU A 349 13.38 14.18 -7.32
N GLY A 350 13.39 15.02 -8.37
CA GLY A 350 14.32 16.15 -8.53
C GLY A 350 13.87 17.48 -7.92
N ALA A 351 12.63 17.61 -7.45
CA ALA A 351 12.11 18.87 -6.94
C ALA A 351 12.93 19.44 -5.77
N GLY A 352 13.34 20.72 -5.87
CA GLY A 352 14.12 21.40 -4.84
C GLY A 352 15.64 21.33 -5.03
N ASP A 353 16.12 20.67 -6.08
CA ASP A 353 17.48 20.85 -6.59
C ASP A 353 17.45 22.04 -7.58
N SER A 354 18.34 23.02 -7.40
CA SER A 354 18.46 24.20 -8.29
C SER A 354 18.99 23.85 -9.68
N ASP A 355 19.51 22.64 -9.85
CA ASP A 355 19.90 22.05 -11.12
C ASP A 355 18.95 20.89 -11.46
N VAL A 356 18.43 20.89 -12.68
CA VAL A 356 17.63 19.78 -13.20
C VAL A 356 18.55 18.56 -13.25
N VAL A 357 18.34 17.58 -12.38
CA VAL A 357 19.20 16.40 -12.34
C VAL A 357 18.92 15.53 -13.57
N GLU A 358 19.75 15.69 -14.61
CA GLU A 358 19.56 15.04 -15.91
C GLU A 358 19.97 13.56 -15.91
N ASN A 359 20.77 13.10 -14.94
CA ASN A 359 21.28 11.74 -14.89
C ASN A 359 21.02 11.01 -13.55
N GLN A 360 20.60 9.74 -13.62
CA GLN A 360 20.43 8.84 -12.48
C GLN A 360 21.69 8.73 -11.60
N ALA A 361 22.88 8.78 -12.19
CA ALA A 361 24.14 8.74 -11.45
C ALA A 361 24.32 9.98 -10.55
N GLU A 362 23.82 11.13 -10.97
CA GLU A 362 23.87 12.38 -10.21
C GLU A 362 22.79 12.42 -9.11
N LEU A 363 21.61 11.83 -9.37
CA LEU A 363 20.61 11.58 -8.31
C LEU A 363 21.17 10.67 -7.21
N VAL A 364 21.90 9.61 -7.57
CA VAL A 364 22.55 8.71 -6.61
C VAL A 364 23.65 9.44 -5.83
N LYS A 365 24.55 10.16 -6.52
CA LYS A 365 25.64 10.92 -5.88
C LYS A 365 25.10 12.00 -4.95
N SER A 366 24.21 12.87 -5.43
CA SER A 366 23.58 13.92 -4.61
C SER A 366 22.82 13.34 -3.43
N SER A 367 22.15 12.19 -3.59
CA SER A 367 21.43 11.58 -2.47
C SER A 367 22.35 10.90 -1.44
N ILE A 368 23.49 10.37 -1.86
CA ILE A 368 24.56 9.88 -0.96
C ILE A 368 25.22 11.05 -0.23
N GLU A 369 25.55 12.13 -0.92
CA GLU A 369 26.16 13.34 -0.33
C GLU A 369 25.24 14.03 0.68
N ARG A 370 23.94 14.19 0.35
CA ARG A 370 22.92 14.68 1.29
C ARG A 370 22.81 13.81 2.55
N SER A 371 23.05 12.51 2.43
CA SER A 371 23.06 11.59 3.59
C SER A 371 24.34 11.74 4.44
N LYS A 372 25.47 12.15 3.85
CA LYS A 372 26.73 12.42 4.57
C LYS A 372 26.69 13.75 5.32
N HIS A 373 26.05 14.78 4.78
CA HIS A 373 26.02 16.11 5.41
C HIS A 373 25.21 16.15 6.73
N ILE A 374 24.24 15.24 6.90
CA ILE A 374 23.47 15.08 8.14
C ILE A 374 24.27 14.35 9.24
N ILE A 375 25.28 13.54 8.87
CA ILE A 375 26.17 12.88 9.84
C ILE A 375 27.10 13.91 10.51
N ASP A 376 27.53 14.96 9.79
CA ASP A 376 28.38 16.01 10.37
C ASP A 376 27.62 16.91 11.37
N ILE A 377 26.34 17.21 11.12
CA ILE A 377 25.50 17.99 12.06
C ILE A 377 25.19 17.17 13.32
N SER A 378 24.89 15.88 13.16
CA SER A 378 24.62 14.97 14.30
C SER A 378 25.90 14.63 15.09
N GLY A 379 27.04 14.58 14.42
CA GLY A 379 28.37 14.42 15.03
C GLY A 379 28.79 15.64 15.86
N LYS A 380 28.59 16.85 15.35
CA LYS A 380 28.88 18.11 16.07
C LYS A 380 27.98 18.35 17.29
N LEU A 381 26.75 17.83 17.28
CA LEU A 381 25.85 17.88 18.46
C LEU A 381 26.25 16.86 19.54
N ARG A 382 26.75 15.68 19.16
CA ARG A 382 27.26 14.68 20.11
C ARG A 382 28.56 15.12 20.80
N SER A 383 29.47 15.76 20.10
CA SER A 383 30.72 16.27 20.69
C SER A 383 30.49 17.43 21.67
N ARG A 384 29.45 18.26 21.47
CA ARG A 384 29.06 19.30 22.43
C ARG A 384 28.35 18.76 23.69
N ALA A 385 27.68 17.62 23.59
CA ALA A 385 26.99 16.98 24.73
C ALA A 385 27.92 16.14 25.63
N LEU A 386 29.11 15.77 25.13
CA LEU A 386 30.15 15.07 25.89
C LEU A 386 31.17 16.01 26.54
N ALA A 387 31.08 17.32 26.28
CA ALA A 387 31.98 18.36 26.78
C ALA A 387 31.31 19.31 27.79
N ARG A 388 30.24 18.88 28.45
CA ARG A 388 29.57 19.61 29.54
C ARG A 388 29.37 18.73 30.75
#